data_AF-A0A351C4M0-F1
#
_entry.id   AF-A0A351C4M0-F1
#
_cell.length_a   1.000
_cell.length_b   1.000
_cell.length_c   1.000
_cell.angle_alpha   90.00
_cell.angle_beta   90.00
_cell.angle_gamma   90.00
#
_symmetry.space_group_name_H-M   'P 1'
#
loop_
_entity.id
_entity.type
_entity.pdbx_description
1 polymer ?
#
loop_
_entity_poly.entity_id
_entity_poly.type
_entity_poly.pdbx_seq_one_letter_code
_entity_poly.pdbx_strand_id
1 'polypeptide(L)' 'IAGGLGTSQRLNVVTALIRSGGTVDDLYNVDFVYAPRLAPAHDPLFVAARTLQKALNASRKH' A
#
# COMPACT_ATOMS: atom_id res chain seq x y z
N ILE A 1 8.25 5.87 -1.03
CA ILE A 1 7.77 5.97 0.37
C ILE A 1 8.66 6.98 1.08
N ALA A 2 8.12 8.09 1.57
CA ALA A 2 8.85 9.13 2.31
C ALA A 2 7.96 9.65 3.46
N GLY A 3 8.53 9.96 4.64
CA GLY A 3 7.75 10.53 5.75
C GLY A 3 8.25 10.19 7.17
N GLY A 4 7.48 10.61 8.18
CA GLY A 4 7.74 10.48 9.62
C GLY A 4 7.44 9.09 10.21
N LEU A 5 6.92 9.03 11.45
CA LEU A 5 6.64 7.78 12.18
C LEU A 5 5.88 6.74 11.32
N GLY A 6 6.23 5.46 11.48
CA GLY A 6 5.59 4.35 10.75
C GLY A 6 6.14 4.07 9.35
N THR A 7 7.11 4.86 8.87
CA THR A 7 7.62 4.76 7.49
C THR A 7 8.46 3.49 7.26
N SER A 8 9.32 3.13 8.22
CA SER A 8 10.14 1.91 8.13
C SER A 8 9.29 0.64 8.13
N GLN A 9 8.22 0.58 8.93
CA GLN A 9 7.29 -0.54 8.92
C GLN A 9 6.59 -0.69 7.55
N ARG A 10 6.14 0.41 6.94
CA ARG A 10 5.54 0.39 5.60
C ARG A 10 6.51 -0.09 4.52
N LEU A 11 7.79 0.26 4.63
CA LEU A 11 8.84 -0.29 3.76
C LEU A 11 9.00 -1.80 3.92
N ASN A 12 8.93 -2.32 5.15
CA ASN A 12 9.01 -3.76 5.40
C ASN A 12 7.82 -4.49 4.77
N VAL A 13 6.59 -3.95 4.86
CA VAL A 13 5.40 -4.52 4.21
C VAL A 13 5.60 -4.63 2.70
N VAL A 14 6.03 -3.54 2.05
CA VAL A 14 6.26 -3.54 0.60
C VAL A 14 7.40 -4.48 0.21
N THR A 15 8.47 -4.53 0.99
CA THR A 15 9.60 -5.45 0.76
C THR A 15 9.15 -6.91 0.88
N ALA A 16 8.34 -7.24 1.88
CA ALA A 16 7.79 -8.58 2.06
C ALA A 16 6.91 -8.97 0.87
N LEU A 17 6.03 -8.07 0.42
CA LEU A 17 5.16 -8.29 -0.73
C LEU A 17 5.95 -8.53 -2.02
N ILE A 18 6.99 -7.74 -2.29
CA ILE A 18 7.87 -7.93 -3.46
C ILE A 18 8.56 -9.29 -3.39
N ARG A 19 9.08 -9.66 -2.22
CA ARG A 19 9.76 -10.95 -2.01
C ARG A 19 8.82 -12.14 -2.19
N SER A 20 7.54 -11.99 -1.88
CA SER A 20 6.54 -13.04 -2.10
C SER A 20 5.96 -13.06 -3.52
N GLY A 21 6.39 -12.17 -4.41
CA GLY A 21 5.80 -12.05 -5.75
C GLY A 21 4.37 -11.52 -5.75
N GLY A 22 3.98 -10.79 -4.69
CA GLY A 22 2.63 -10.25 -4.55
C GLY A 22 2.33 -9.13 -5.53
N THR A 23 1.05 -8.95 -5.81
CA THR A 23 0.51 -7.97 -6.76
C THR A 23 0.00 -6.71 -6.04
N VAL A 24 -0.36 -5.70 -6.84
CA VAL A 24 -1.03 -4.49 -6.34
C VAL A 24 -2.39 -4.82 -5.72
N ASP A 25 -3.09 -5.81 -6.26
CA ASP A 25 -4.37 -6.28 -5.74
C ASP A 25 -4.19 -6.97 -4.38
N ASP A 26 -3.10 -7.73 -4.20
CA ASP A 26 -2.78 -8.30 -2.90
C ASP A 26 -2.51 -7.21 -1.87
N LEU A 27 -1.74 -6.16 -2.23
CA LEU A 27 -1.49 -5.01 -1.34
C LEU A 27 -2.78 -4.26 -0.96
N TYR A 28 -3.72 -4.15 -1.89
CA TYR A 28 -5.01 -3.50 -1.65
C TYR A 28 -5.89 -4.28 -0.67
N ASN A 29 -5.79 -5.62 -0.68
CA ASN A 29 -6.56 -6.52 0.18
C ASN A 29 -5.90 -6.81 1.54
N VAL A 30 -4.72 -6.23 1.82
CA VAL A 30 -4.11 -6.31 3.16
C VAL A 30 -4.99 -5.60 4.17
N ASP A 31 -5.32 -6.29 5.26
CA ASP A 31 -6.01 -5.70 6.41
C ASP A 31 -5.02 -4.87 7.24
N PHE A 32 -4.96 -3.57 6.95
CA PHE A 32 -4.14 -2.63 7.71
C PHE A 32 -4.86 -2.24 8.99
N VAL A 33 -4.27 -2.59 10.13
CA VAL A 33 -4.79 -2.19 11.44
C VAL A 33 -4.88 -0.68 11.53
N TYR A 34 -6.08 -0.17 11.78
CA TYR A 34 -6.27 1.22 12.15
C TYR A 34 -5.81 1.47 13.59
N ALA A 35 -4.81 2.34 13.75
CA ALA A 35 -4.32 2.76 15.05
C ALA A 35 -4.03 4.27 15.03
N PRO A 36 -4.87 5.14 15.61
CA PRO A 36 -4.77 6.60 15.48
C PRO A 36 -3.40 7.20 15.86
N ARG A 37 -2.64 6.53 16.74
CA ARG A 37 -1.29 6.94 17.15
C ARG A 37 -0.19 6.59 16.13
N LEU A 38 -0.46 5.67 15.20
CA LEU A 38 0.54 5.05 14.31
C LEU A 38 0.17 5.19 12.82
N ALA A 39 -1.13 5.24 12.50
CA ALA A 39 -1.63 5.34 11.14
C ALA A 39 -2.94 6.17 11.07
N PRO A 40 -3.14 6.96 10.00
CA PRO A 40 -4.43 7.60 9.71
C PRO A 40 -5.53 6.56 9.40
N ALA A 41 -6.78 7.01 9.29
CA ALA A 41 -7.97 6.15 9.07
C ALA A 41 -7.83 5.18 7.90
N HIS A 42 -7.09 5.57 6.87
CA HIS A 42 -6.66 4.67 5.80
C HIS A 42 -5.15 4.62 5.78
N ASP A 43 -4.56 3.43 5.85
CA ASP A 43 -3.12 3.28 5.74
C ASP A 43 -2.63 3.88 4.41
N PRO A 44 -1.53 4.65 4.39
CA PRO A 44 -0.97 5.19 3.16
C PRO A 44 -0.70 4.15 2.06
N LEU A 45 -0.38 2.90 2.42
CA LEU A 45 -0.18 1.81 1.46
C LEU A 45 -1.49 1.37 0.80
N PHE A 46 -2.60 1.35 1.54
CA PHE A 46 -3.93 1.11 0.95
C PHE A 46 -4.29 2.18 -0.08
N VAL A 47 -4.06 3.46 0.26
CA VAL A 47 -4.31 4.58 -0.66
C VAL A 47 -3.41 4.48 -1.90
N ALA A 48 -2.14 4.11 -1.72
CA ALA A 48 -1.20 3.90 -2.83
C ALA A 48 -1.64 2.75 -3.75
N ALA A 49 -2.03 1.60 -3.19
CA ALA A 49 -2.50 0.45 -3.96
C ALA A 49 -3.74 0.79 -4.79
N ARG A 50 -4.72 1.48 -4.19
CA ARG A 50 -5.92 1.96 -4.89
C ARG A 50 -5.58 2.92 -6.03
N THR A 51 -4.61 3.79 -5.83
CA THR A 51 -4.16 4.76 -6.85
C THR A 51 -3.50 4.03 -8.02
N LEU A 52 -2.68 3.03 -7.73
CA LEU A 52 -2.01 2.23 -8.74
C LEU A 52 -3.00 1.36 -9.54
N GLN A 53 -4.00 0.75 -8.90
CA GLN A 53 -5.10 0.06 -9.60
C GLN A 53 -5.81 0.99 -10.60
N LYS A 54 -6.12 2.23 -10.20
CA LYS A 54 -6.72 3.22 -11.11
C LYS A 54 -5.83 3.51 -12.31
N ALA A 55 -4.52 3.69 -12.08
CA ALA A 55 -3.56 3.96 -13.15
C ALA A 55 -3.43 2.76 -14.12
N LEU A 56 -3.35 1.53 -13.61
CA LEU A 56 -3.31 0.32 -14.43
C LEU A 56 -4.57 0.13 -15.27
N ASN A 57 -5.73 0.43 -14.68
CA ASN A 57 -7.01 0.37 -15.39
C ASN A 57 -7.15 1.46 -16.45
N ALA A 58 -6.60 2.66 -16.21
CA ALA A 58 -6.55 3.71 -17.22
C ALA A 58 -5.62 3.32 -18.38
N SER A 59 -4.44 2.75 -18.08
CA SER A 59 -3.47 2.31 -19.10
C SER A 59 -4.00 1.17 -19.97
N ARG A 60 -4.85 0.29 -19.44
CA ARG A 60 -5.46 -0.83 -20.19
C ARG A 60 -6.52 -0.39 -21.21
N LYS A 61 -7.02 0.85 -21.12
CA LYS A 61 -8.07 1.37 -22.01
C LYS A 61 -7.51 2.06 -23.26
N HIS A 62 -6.19 2.22 -23.35
CA HIS A 62 -5.45 2.72 -24.50
C HIS A 62 -4.66 1.59 -25.14
#